data_AF-A0A2S7MW62-F1
#
_entry.id   AF-A0A2S7MW62-F1
#
_cell.length_a   1.000
_cell.length_b   1.000
_cell.length_c   1.000
_cell.angle_alpha   90.00
_cell.angle_beta   90.00
_cell.angle_gamma   90.00
#
_symmetry.space_group_name_H-M   'P 1'
#
loop_
_entity.id
_entity.type
_entity.pdbx_description
1 polymer ?
#
loop_
_entity_poly.entity_id
_entity_poly.type
_entity_poly.pdbx_seq_one_letter_code
_entity_poly.pdbx_strand_id
1 'polypeptide(L)' 'MPMAPHTCPRCGEETEKVHDYRIQSVRHLKMAERPTVLQYRKRRYVCPCGKRFAERNPFVDRYQRFSKEWDEQS' A
#
# COMPACT_ATOMS: atom_id res chain seq x y z
N MET A 1 3.87 7.67 -3.95
CA MET A 1 2.67 8.41 -3.53
C MET A 1 3.10 9.63 -2.71
N PRO A 2 2.47 10.80 -2.91
CA PRO A 2 2.76 11.99 -2.11
C PRO A 2 2.57 11.71 -0.62
N MET A 3 3.28 12.44 0.25
CA MET A 3 2.95 12.43 1.67
C MET A 3 1.69 13.26 1.86
N ALA A 4 0.66 12.63 2.40
CA ALA A 4 -0.59 13.27 2.78
C ALA A 4 -1.00 12.81 4.19
N PRO A 5 -1.77 13.61 4.92
CA PRO A 5 -2.44 13.16 6.13
C PRO A 5 -3.31 11.93 5.83
N HIS A 6 -3.30 10.97 6.75
CA HIS A 6 -4.20 9.83 6.68
C HIS A 6 -5.09 9.74 7.91
N THR A 7 -6.37 9.55 7.64
CA THR A 7 -7.42 9.30 8.64
C THR A 7 -7.23 7.94 9.32
N CYS A 8 -7.19 7.94 10.65
CA CYS A 8 -7.11 6.75 11.45
C CYS A 8 -8.41 5.93 11.37
N PRO A 9 -8.35 4.64 10.99
CA PRO A 9 -9.55 3.81 10.86
C PRO A 9 -10.19 3.43 12.22
N ARG A 10 -9.56 3.79 13.35
CA ARG A 10 -10.07 3.51 14.69
C ARG A 10 -10.80 4.70 15.31
N CYS A 11 -10.22 5.90 15.22
CA CYS A 11 -10.72 7.08 15.92
C CYS A 11 -11.03 8.27 15.00
N GLY A 12 -10.81 8.15 13.69
CA GLY A 12 -11.08 9.23 12.73
C GLY A 12 -10.01 10.33 12.66
N GLU A 13 -9.10 10.41 13.63
CA GLU A 13 -8.05 11.43 13.68
C GLU A 13 -7.08 11.36 12.48
N GLU A 14 -6.64 12.49 11.97
CA GLU A 14 -5.66 12.54 10.89
C GLU A 14 -4.23 12.44 11.43
N THR A 15 -3.36 11.76 10.67
CA THR A 15 -1.95 11.69 11.03
C THR A 15 -1.05 11.62 9.81
N GLU A 16 0.04 12.37 9.87
CA GLU A 16 1.15 12.30 8.92
C GLU A 16 2.33 11.51 9.50
N LYS A 17 2.21 11.04 10.74
CA LYS A 17 3.29 10.37 11.46
C LYS A 17 3.50 8.97 10.91
N VAL A 18 4.60 8.80 10.18
CA VAL A 18 5.06 7.49 9.71
C VAL A 18 5.70 6.74 10.90
N HIS A 19 5.28 5.51 11.10
CA HIS A 19 5.88 4.58 12.06
C HIS A 19 7.07 3.84 11.46
N ASP A 20 6.83 3.18 10.32
CA ASP A 20 7.79 2.37 9.61
C ASP A 20 7.39 2.23 8.14
N TYR A 21 8.28 1.59 7.37
CA TYR A 21 8.02 1.19 5.99
C TYR A 21 7.97 -0.32 5.91
N ARG A 22 7.12 -0.85 5.03
CA ARG A 22 7.09 -2.27 4.70
C ARG A 22 7.26 -2.42 3.20
N ILE A 23 8.07 -3.39 2.78
CA ILE A 23 8.18 -3.74 1.35
C ILE A 23 7.14 -4.82 1.05
N GLN A 24 6.43 -4.67 -0.06
CA GLN A 24 5.51 -5.64 -0.61
C GLN A 24 5.91 -5.94 -2.05
N SER A 25 6.26 -7.20 -2.33
CA SER A 25 6.45 -7.68 -3.69
C SER A 25 5.10 -8.00 -4.30
N VAL A 26 4.81 -7.40 -5.45
CA VAL A 26 3.54 -7.52 -6.16
C VAL A 26 3.85 -7.99 -7.57
N ARG A 27 3.29 -9.14 -7.95
CA ARG A 27 3.39 -9.63 -9.32
C ARG A 27 2.52 -8.76 -10.21
N HIS A 28 3.05 -8.33 -11.32
CA HIS A 28 2.36 -7.44 -12.26
C HIS A 28 2.29 -8.10 -13.64
N LEU A 29 1.66 -7.40 -14.59
CA LEU A 29 1.64 -7.78 -15.99
C LEU A 29 3.06 -7.98 -16.54
N LYS A 30 3.17 -8.86 -17.53
CA LYS A 30 4.43 -9.05 -18.25
C LYS A 30 4.78 -7.76 -18.97
N MET A 31 5.95 -7.20 -18.68
CA MET A 31 6.49 -6.07 -19.44
C MET A 31 7.55 -6.62 -20.39
N ALA A 32 7.41 -6.33 -21.68
CA ALA A 32 8.28 -6.86 -22.73
C ALA A 32 8.44 -8.39 -22.64
N GLU A 33 7.31 -9.10 -22.53
CA GLU A 33 7.22 -10.57 -22.45
C GLU A 33 7.88 -11.23 -21.22
N ARG A 34 8.42 -10.44 -20.29
CA ARG A 34 9.07 -10.94 -19.06
C ARG A 34 8.14 -10.79 -17.86
N PRO A 35 8.14 -11.76 -16.92
CA PRO A 35 7.39 -11.63 -15.68
C PRO A 35 7.94 -10.46 -14.86
N THR A 36 7.06 -9.54 -14.47
CA THR A 36 7.43 -8.33 -13.73
C THR A 36 7.00 -8.45 -12.27
N VAL A 37 7.88 -8.07 -11.35
CA VAL A 37 7.57 -7.94 -9.93
C VAL A 37 7.83 -6.52 -9.49
N LEU A 38 6.80 -5.84 -9.02
CA LEU A 38 6.89 -4.51 -8.44
C LEU A 38 7.22 -4.62 -6.96
N GLN A 39 8.29 -3.96 -6.53
CA GLN A 39 8.63 -3.82 -5.11
C GLN A 39 8.05 -2.51 -4.58
N TYR A 40 6.93 -2.61 -3.87
CA TYR A 40 6.24 -1.46 -3.33
C TYR A 40 6.66 -1.19 -1.88
N ARG A 41 7.28 -0.03 -1.63
CA ARG A 41 7.63 0.43 -0.28
C ARG A 41 6.47 1.19 0.34
N LYS A 42 5.59 0.47 1.06
CA LYS A 42 4.42 1.07 1.71
C LYS A 42 4.75 1.72 3.04
N ARG A 43 4.24 2.93 3.27
CA ARG A 43 4.26 3.58 4.59
C ARG A 43 3.23 2.97 5.52
N ARG A 44 3.57 2.85 6.80
CA ARG A 44 2.63 2.57 7.87
C ARG A 44 2.58 3.76 8.81
N TYR A 45 1.40 4.30 9.01
CA TYR A 45 1.13 5.42 9.89
C TYR A 45 0.84 4.94 11.30
N VAL A 46 1.14 5.80 12.28
CA VAL A 46 0.74 5.61 13.68
C VAL A 46 -0.09 6.79 14.15
N CYS A 47 -1.31 6.51 14.56
CA CYS A 47 -2.19 7.49 15.18
C CYS A 47 -1.85 7.65 16.66
N PRO A 48 -2.01 8.86 17.24
CA PRO A 48 -1.93 9.10 18.69
C PRO A 48 -2.77 8.15 19.55
N CYS A 49 -3.89 7.63 19.03
CA CYS A 49 -4.71 6.61 19.72
C CYS A 49 -4.04 5.21 19.82
N GLY A 50 -2.80 5.08 19.35
CA GLY A 50 -2.01 3.85 19.34
C GLY A 50 -2.24 2.95 18.12
N LYS A 51 -3.20 3.28 17.23
CA LYS A 51 -3.49 2.47 16.04
C LYS A 51 -2.40 2.64 14.98
N ARG A 52 -1.92 1.51 14.45
CA ARG A 52 -1.02 1.46 13.29
C ARG A 52 -1.77 0.96 12.07
N PHE A 53 -1.60 1.62 10.93
CA PHE A 53 -2.30 1.26 9.70
C PHE A 53 -1.47 1.60 8.46
N ALA A 54 -1.73 0.92 7.35
CA ALA A 54 -1.00 1.14 6.11
C ALA A 54 -1.54 2.38 5.38
N GLU A 55 -0.70 3.01 4.57
CA GLU A 55 -1.14 4.01 3.62
C GLU A 55 -2.18 3.43 2.63
N ARG A 56 -3.10 4.28 2.18
CA ARG A 56 -4.06 3.90 1.13
C ARG A 56 -3.31 3.82 -0.20
N ASN A 57 -3.22 2.62 -0.78
CA ASN A 57 -2.60 2.38 -2.08
C ASN A 57 -3.69 2.08 -3.12
N PRO A 58 -3.88 2.92 -4.17
CA PRO A 58 -4.88 2.64 -5.21
C PRO A 58 -4.46 1.49 -6.13
N PHE A 59 -3.16 1.18 -6.23
CA PHE A 59 -2.59 0.23 -7.19
C PHE A 59 -2.65 -1.25 -6.72
N VAL A 60 -2.64 -1.48 -5.41
CA VAL A 60 -2.56 -2.83 -4.84
C VAL A 60 -3.36 -2.85 -3.55
N ASP A 61 -4.42 -3.65 -3.51
CA ASP A 61 -5.22 -3.81 -2.31
C ASP A 61 -4.42 -4.55 -1.22
N ARG A 62 -4.79 -4.31 0.04
CA ARG A 62 -4.01 -4.69 1.24
C ARG A 62 -3.63 -6.18 1.32
N TYR A 63 -4.36 -7.04 0.62
CA TYR A 63 -4.17 -8.49 0.61
C TYR A 63 -3.80 -9.08 -0.76
N GLN A 64 -3.76 -8.28 -1.83
CA GLN A 64 -3.42 -8.79 -3.15
C GLN A 64 -1.91 -8.96 -3.31
N ARG A 65 -1.53 -10.10 -3.90
CA ARG A 65 -0.16 -10.40 -4.36
C ARG A 65 0.04 -10.03 -5.84
N PHE A 66 -1.03 -9.57 -6.48
CA PHE A 66 -1.11 -9.18 -7.86
C PHE A 66 -1.56 -7.71 -7.94
N SER A 67 -1.14 -6.99 -8.97
CA SER A 67 -1.75 -5.68 -9.27
C SER A 67 -3.20 -5.85 -9.71
N LYS A 68 -4.04 -4.83 -9.55
CA LYS A 68 -5.43 -4.84 -10.06
C LYS A 68 -5.52 -5.24 -11.54
N GLU A 69 -4.62 -4.69 -12.34
CA GLU A 69 -4.51 -4.97 -13.77
C GLU A 69 -4.15 -6.43 -14.11
N TRP A 70 -3.61 -7.19 -13.16
CA TRP A 70 -3.32 -8.62 -13.34
C TRP A 70 -4.54 -9.49 -12.98
N ASP A 71 -5.33 -9.06 -11.99
CA ASP A 71 -6.58 -9.72 -11.58
C ASP A 71 -7.64 -9.61 -12.70
N GLU A 72 -7.68 -8.49 -13.42
CA GLU A 72 -8.58 -8.25 -14.57
C GLU A 72 -8.32 -9.17 -15.79
N GLN A 73 -7.19 -9.89 -15.83
CA GLN A 73 -6.86 -10.85 -16.89
C GLN A 73 -6.98 -12.31 -16.47
N SER A 74 -7.53 -12.61 -15.29
CA SER A 74 -7.75 -13.97 -14.78
C SER A 74 -9.17 -14.48 -15.00
#